data_AF-A0A383AIS4-F1
#
_entry.id   AF-A0A383AIS4-F1
#
_cell.length_a   1.000
_cell.length_b   1.000
_cell.length_c   1.000
_cell.angle_alpha   90.00
_cell.angle_beta   90.00
_cell.angle_gamma   90.00
#
_symmetry.space_group_name_H-M   'P 1'
#
loop_
_entity.id
_entity.type
_entity.pdbx_description
1 polymer ?
#
loop_
_entity_poly.entity_id
_entity_poly.type
_entity_poly.pdbx_seq_one_letter_code
_entity_poly.pdbx_strand_id
1 'polypeptide(L)' 'MKFLVLQHINIEHPGIFLKFMKEDNVQIDTIELDENEKIPQLNKYDAMIVMGGPMDTWQEE' A
#
# COMPACT_ATOMS: atom_id res chain seq x y z
N MET A 1 8.18 12.53 -5.08
CA MET A 1 7.77 11.20 -5.60
C MET A 1 6.45 10.82 -4.95
N LYS A 2 5.66 9.98 -5.61
CA LYS A 2 4.36 9.54 -5.12
C LYS A 2 4.24 8.03 -5.22
N PHE A 3 4.04 7.37 -4.09
CA PHE A 3 3.93 5.92 -3.96
C PHE A 3 2.52 5.48 -3.62
N LEU A 4 2.15 4.33 -4.17
CA LEU A 4 0.94 3.60 -3.80
C LEU A 4 1.33 2.51 -2.80
N VAL A 5 0.61 2.41 -1.70
CA VAL A 5 0.70 1.30 -0.75
C VAL A 5 -0.58 0.48 -0.85
N LEU A 6 -0.46 -0.80 -1.14
CA LEU A 6 -1.55 -1.76 -0.99
C LEU A 6 -1.40 -2.43 0.38
N GLN A 7 -2.38 -2.21 1.27
CA GLN A 7 -2.43 -2.78 2.61
C GLN A 7 -3.55 -3.81 2.66
N HIS A 8 -3.23 -5.05 3.05
CA HIS A 8 -4.22 -6.12 3.07
C HIS A 8 -5.06 -6.16 4.35
N ILE A 9 -4.50 -5.70 5.48
CA ILE A 9 -5.20 -5.54 6.76
C ILE A 9 -4.62 -4.39 7.58
N ASN A 10 -5.43 -3.80 8.46
CA ASN A 10 -5.05 -2.65 9.31
C ASN A 10 -3.72 -2.82 10.08
N ILE A 11 -3.41 -4.02 10.58
CA ILE A 11 -2.18 -4.26 11.36
C ILE A 11 -0.92 -4.44 10.51
N GLU A 12 -1.06 -4.60 9.18
CA GLU A 12 0.04 -4.81 8.24
C GLU A 12 0.40 -3.52 7.48
N HIS A 13 0.46 -2.42 8.22
CA HIS A 13 0.85 -1.12 7.69
C HIS A 13 2.36 -1.05 7.32
N PRO A 14 2.81 -0.06 6.55
CA PRO A 14 4.20 0.03 6.08
C PRO A 14 5.29 0.23 7.15
N GLY A 15 4.92 0.24 8.44
CA GLY A 15 5.87 0.30 9.56
C GLY A 15 6.90 1.41 9.44
N ILE A 16 8.18 1.04 9.55
CA ILE A 16 9.31 1.97 9.49
C ILE A 16 9.41 2.71 8.15
N PHE A 17 8.87 2.16 7.06
CA PHE A 17 8.91 2.82 5.76
C PHE A 17 8.16 4.17 5.76
N LEU A 18 7.08 4.30 6.55
CA LEU A 18 6.38 5.58 6.70
C LEU A 18 7.30 6.69 7.21
N LYS A 19 8.23 6.35 8.11
CA LYS A 19 9.20 7.31 8.64
C LYS A 19 10.16 7.76 7.53
N PHE A 20 10.77 6.81 6.82
CA PHE A 20 11.74 7.12 5.76
C PHE A 20 11.09 7.89 4.60
N MET A 21 9.89 7.48 4.16
CA MET A 21 9.16 8.18 3.12
C MET A 21 8.80 9.61 3.53
N LYS A 22 8.45 9.84 4.80
CA LYS A 22 8.21 11.18 5.32
C LYS A 22 9.49 12.02 5.33
N GLU A 23 10.61 11.45 5.78
CA GLU A 23 11.93 12.11 5.78
C GLU A 23 12.37 12.50 4.36
N ASP A 24 12.06 11.67 3.37
CA ASP A 24 12.40 11.87 1.96
C ASP A 24 11.35 12.67 1.15
N ASN A 25 10.32 13.21 1.81
CA ASN A 25 9.21 13.93 1.16
C ASN A 25 8.49 13.12 0.05
N VAL A 26 8.35 11.81 0.25
CA VAL A 26 7.56 10.92 -0.60
C VAL A 26 6.09 11.01 -0.18
N GLN A 27 5.22 11.32 -1.14
CA GLN A 27 3.77 11.24 -0.94
C GLN A 27 3.33 9.77 -0.99
N ILE A 28 2.45 9.38 -0.08
CA ILE A 28 1.92 8.02 0.00
C ILE A 28 0.41 8.11 -0.09
N ASP A 29 -0.17 7.33 -1.01
CA ASP A 29 -1.59 6.97 -0.93
C ASP A 29 -1.64 5.50 -0.48
N THR A 30 -2.28 5.23 0.66
CA THR A 30 -2.57 3.85 1.11
C THR A 30 -3.96 3.45 0.64
N ILE A 31 -4.08 2.22 0.16
CA ILE A 31 -5.34 1.57 -0.19
C ILE A 31 -5.51 0.36 0.71
N GLU A 32 -6.56 0.38 1.53
CA GLU A 32 -6.97 -0.72 2.42
C GLU A 32 -7.86 -1.71 1.65
N LEU A 33 -7.30 -2.85 1.27
CA LEU A 33 -7.97 -3.83 0.43
C LEU A 33 -9.06 -4.60 1.17
N ASP A 34 -8.90 -4.82 2.48
CA ASP A 34 -9.92 -5.40 3.36
C ASP A 34 -11.17 -4.51 3.48
N GLU A 35 -10.99 -3.20 3.39
CA GLU A 35 -12.08 -2.21 3.41
C GLU A 35 -12.68 -1.95 2.01
N ASN A 36 -12.30 -2.74 0.99
CA ASN A 36 -12.75 -2.63 -0.39
C ASN A 36 -12.47 -1.25 -1.03
N GLU A 37 -11.38 -0.59 -0.62
CA GLU A 37 -10.98 0.67 -1.24
C GLU A 37 -10.60 0.46 -2.71
N LYS A 38 -10.96 1.44 -3.56
CA LYS A 38 -10.69 1.33 -4.99
C LYS A 38 -9.25 1.69 -5.31
N ILE A 39 -8.54 0.76 -5.94
CA ILE A 39 -7.23 1.03 -6.52
C ILE A 39 -7.38 2.12 -7.62
N PRO A 40 -6.73 3.28 -7.47
CA PRO A 40 -6.83 4.36 -8.43
C PRO A 40 -5.96 4.10 -9.67
N GLN A 41 -6.05 4.95 -10.69
CA GLN A 41 -5.19 4.82 -11.88
C GLN A 41 -3.71 4.85 -11.49
N LEU A 42 -2.94 3.88 -12.00
CA LEU A 42 -1.56 3.64 -11.57
C LEU A 42 -0.54 4.61 -12.18
N ASN A 43 -0.88 5.25 -13.30
CA ASN A 43 -0.03 6.18 -14.03
C ASN A 43 0.39 7.44 -13.24
N LYS A 44 -0.20 7.70 -12.07
CA LYS A 44 0.13 8.83 -11.18
C LYS A 44 1.18 8.48 -10.11
N TYR A 45 1.66 7.23 -10.06
CA TYR A 45 2.61 6.77 -9.06
C TYR A 45 3.96 6.43 -9.68
N ASP A 46 5.03 6.74 -8.95
CA ASP A 46 6.40 6.42 -9.29
C ASP A 46 6.78 4.99 -8.85
N ALA A 47 6.12 4.46 -7.82
CA ALA A 47 6.29 3.09 -7.32
C ALA A 47 5.04 2.58 -6.59
N MET A 48 4.96 1.25 -6.45
CA MET A 48 3.94 0.56 -5.68
C MET A 48 4.59 -0.38 -4.67
N ILE A 49 4.09 -0.37 -3.44
CA ILE A 49 4.53 -1.22 -2.35
C ILE A 49 3.33 -2.07 -1.93
N VAL A 50 3.52 -3.38 -1.95
CA VAL A 50 2.49 -4.34 -1.57
C VAL A 50 2.88 -4.90 -0.21
N MET A 51 2.09 -4.59 0.81
CA MET A 51 2.31 -5.09 2.15
C MET A 51 1.97 -6.58 2.23
N GLY A 52 2.36 -7.24 3.32
CA GLY A 52 1.90 -8.60 3.58
C GLY A 52 0.38 -8.64 3.80
N GLY A 53 -0.11 -9.86 4.00
CA GLY A 53 -1.47 -10.14 4.44
C GLY A 53 -1.61 -11.60 4.85
N PRO A 54 -2.67 -11.96 5.59
CA PRO A 54 -2.93 -13.35 6.00
C PRO A 54 -3.52 -14.22 4.87
N MET A 55 -3.83 -13.63 3.70
CA MET A 55 -4.44 -14.31 2.57
C MET A 55 -3.44 -15.21 1.82
N ASP A 56 -3.92 -16.30 1.23
CA ASP A 56 -3.13 -17.12 0.32
C ASP A 56 -3.03 -16.42 -1.05
N THR A 57 -1.84 -16.46 -1.67
CA THR A 57 -1.63 -15.91 -3.02
C THR A 57 -2.44 -16.61 -4.10
N TRP A 58 -2.93 -17.83 -3.85
CA TRP A 58 -3.78 -18.63 -4.74
C TRP A 58 -5.24 -18.63 -4.31
N GLN A 59 -5.62 -17.79 -3.35
CA GLN A 59 -7.02 -17.66 -2.94
C GLN A 59 -7.80 -16.92 -4.02
N GLU A 60 -8.71 -17.63 -4.69
CA GLU A 60 -9.59 -17.07 -5.73
C GLU A 60 -10.99 -16.70 -5.19
N GLU A 61 -11.33 -17.12 -3.97
CA GLU A 61 -12.64 -16.97 -3.32
C GLU A 61 -12.57 -16.26 -1.95
#